data_AF-A0A4Q3W3C2-F1
#
_entry.id   AF-A0A4Q3W3C2-F1
#
_cell.length_a   1.000
_cell.length_b   1.000
_cell.length_c   1.000
_cell.angle_alpha   90.00
_cell.angle_beta   90.00
_cell.angle_gamma   90.00
#
_symmetry.space_group_name_H-M   'P 1'
#
loop_
_entity.id
_entity.type
_entity.pdbx_description
1 polymer ?
#
loop_
_entity_poly.entity_id
_entity_poly.type
_entity_poly.pdbx_seq_one_letter_code
_entity_poly.pdbx_strand_id
1 'polypeptide(L)'
;MLLKGNNRTHDKETAQRIQAKHIANIDRLAAEGKIVMAGPMGYTYDTDLRGLFIIDAKDSATAAFYVKTDSAVITGRLRFEVHPWWTQTGTYTFK
;
A
#
# COMPACT_ATOMS: atom_id res chain seq x y z
N MET A 1 2.23 -5.89 -1.64
CA MET A 1 1.36 -5.61 -2.81
C MET A 1 -0.03 -5.24 -2.34
N LEU A 2 -0.69 -4.30 -3.03
CA LEU A 2 -2.08 -3.91 -2.79
C LEU A 2 -2.98 -4.48 -3.88
N LEU A 3 -4.11 -5.03 -3.44
CA LEU A 3 -5.03 -5.78 -4.27
C LEU A 3 -6.47 -5.30 -4.03
N LYS A 4 -7.37 -5.60 -4.96
CA LYS A 4 -8.79 -5.31 -4.85
C LYS A 4 -9.34 -6.00 -3.59
N GLY A 5 -9.90 -5.19 -2.69
CA GLY A 5 -10.55 -5.70 -1.49
C GLY A 5 -11.95 -6.25 -1.76
N ASN A 6 -12.49 -6.97 -0.78
CA ASN A 6 -13.80 -7.60 -0.84
C ASN A 6 -14.98 -6.63 -0.63
N ASN A 7 -14.74 -5.46 -0.04
CA ASN A 7 -15.76 -4.45 0.21
C ASN A 7 -15.56 -3.23 -0.69
N ARG A 8 -16.35 -3.15 -1.76
CA ARG A 8 -16.30 -2.04 -2.72
C ARG A 8 -17.63 -1.36 -2.98
N THR A 9 -18.61 -1.62 -2.13
CA THR A 9 -19.97 -1.08 -2.23
C THR A 9 -20.12 0.30 -1.59
N HIS A 10 -19.03 0.89 -1.10
CA HIS A 10 -19.01 2.26 -0.57
C HIS A 10 -19.55 3.26 -1.60
N ASP A 11 -20.41 4.17 -1.15
CA ASP A 11 -20.86 5.31 -1.94
C ASP A 11 -19.67 6.20 -2.36
N LYS A 12 -19.91 7.08 -3.33
CA LYS A 12 -18.86 7.92 -3.92
C LYS A 12 -18.16 8.81 -2.89
N GLU A 13 -18.90 9.40 -1.95
CA GLU A 13 -18.35 10.31 -0.95
C GLU A 13 -17.49 9.54 0.07
N THR A 14 -17.99 8.42 0.55
CA THR A 14 -17.23 7.52 1.44
C THR A 14 -15.98 6.98 0.76
N ALA A 15 -16.08 6.58 -0.50
CA ALA A 15 -14.95 6.12 -1.31
C ALA A 15 -13.87 7.20 -1.46
N GLN A 16 -14.25 8.46 -1.66
CA GLN A 16 -13.32 9.59 -1.74
C GLN A 16 -12.63 9.86 -0.40
N ARG A 17 -13.37 9.84 0.72
CA ARG A 17 -12.78 10.00 2.05
C ARG A 17 -11.78 8.89 2.38
N ILE A 18 -12.10 7.64 2.05
CA ILE A 18 -11.18 6.50 2.21
C ILE A 18 -9.92 6.73 1.37
N GLN A 19 -10.07 7.14 0.11
CA GLN A 19 -8.92 7.40 -0.75
C GLN A 19 -8.03 8.53 -0.22
N ALA A 20 -8.62 9.64 0.27
CA ALA A 20 -7.86 10.75 0.84
C ALA A 20 -7.05 10.31 2.09
N LYS A 21 -7.67 9.53 2.98
CA LYS A 21 -7.00 8.98 4.16
C LYS A 21 -5.92 7.96 3.81
N HIS A 22 -6.13 7.18 2.76
CA HIS A 22 -5.13 6.26 2.22
C HIS A 22 -3.85 6.99 1.77
N ILE A 23 -4.00 8.07 0.99
CA ILE A 23 -2.86 8.90 0.57
C ILE A 23 -2.16 9.54 1.77
N ALA A 24 -2.92 10.13 2.71
CA ALA A 24 -2.34 10.71 3.91
C ALA A 24 -1.55 9.69 4.76
N ASN A 25 -1.99 8.43 4.79
CA ASN A 25 -1.26 7.36 5.47
C ASN A 25 0.06 7.00 4.76
N ILE A 26 0.06 6.99 3.42
CA ILE A 26 1.29 6.80 2.63
C ILE A 26 2.27 7.93 2.94
N ASP A 27 1.83 9.18 2.91
CA ASP A 27 2.68 10.35 3.17
C ASP A 27 3.29 10.30 4.58
N ARG A 28 2.47 9.94 5.59
CA ARG A 28 2.94 9.74 6.96
C ARG A 28 4.00 8.65 7.07
N LEU A 29 3.74 7.47 6.48
CA LEU A 29 4.69 6.35 6.54
C LEU A 29 5.97 6.63 5.73
N ALA A 30 5.89 7.39 4.65
CA ALA A 30 7.05 7.86 3.90
C ALA A 30 7.89 8.86 4.72
N ALA A 31 7.25 9.83 5.39
CA ALA A 31 7.93 10.76 6.28
C ALA A 31 8.58 10.07 7.49
N GLU A 32 8.00 8.96 7.95
CA GLU A 32 8.57 8.11 9.01
C GLU A 32 9.67 7.16 8.51
N GLY A 33 10.04 7.20 7.21
CA GLY A 33 11.05 6.34 6.60
C GLY A 33 10.63 4.87 6.43
N LYS A 34 9.34 4.55 6.63
CA LYS A 34 8.83 3.16 6.57
C LYS A 34 8.48 2.73 5.16
N ILE A 35 8.04 3.66 4.31
CA ILE A 35 7.80 3.40 2.89
C ILE A 35 8.96 3.96 2.08
N VAL A 36 9.62 3.07 1.35
CA VAL A 36 10.68 3.38 0.37
C VAL A 36 10.03 3.87 -0.93
N MET A 37 8.98 3.20 -1.38
CA MET A 37 8.26 3.56 -2.59
C MET A 37 6.79 3.15 -2.47
N ALA A 38 5.89 4.00 -2.96
CA ALA A 38 4.48 3.67 -3.10
C ALA A 38 3.97 4.15 -4.45
N GLY A 39 3.20 3.32 -5.14
CA GLY A 39 2.61 3.70 -6.42
C GLY A 39 1.44 2.81 -6.85
N PRO A 40 0.54 3.34 -7.69
CA PRO A 40 -0.48 2.54 -8.33
C PRO A 40 0.16 1.59 -9.36
N MET A 41 -0.42 0.41 -9.52
CA MET A 41 -0.07 -0.51 -10.59
C MET A 41 -1.06 -0.34 -11.74
N GLY A 42 -0.57 -0.29 -12.97
CA GLY A 42 -1.39 -0.16 -14.17
C GLY A 42 -2.32 -1.37 -14.38
N TYR A 43 -3.50 -1.12 -14.94
CA TYR A 43 -4.55 -2.12 -15.16
C TYR A 43 -4.49 -2.73 -16.57
N THR A 44 -3.30 -3.09 -17.06
CA THR A 44 -3.17 -3.66 -18.42
C THR A 44 -3.79 -5.05 -18.54
N TYR A 45 -4.11 -5.69 -17.42
CA TYR A 45 -4.78 -6.97 -17.32
C TYR A 45 -5.87 -6.88 -16.22
N ASP A 46 -6.98 -7.63 -16.36
CA ASP A 46 -8.06 -7.72 -15.36
C ASP A 46 -7.60 -8.48 -14.11
N THR A 47 -6.62 -7.89 -13.42
CA THR A 47 -6.05 -8.41 -12.19
C THR A 47 -6.61 -7.61 -11.02
N ASP A 48 -6.61 -8.26 -9.86
CA ASP A 48 -6.88 -7.57 -8.61
C ASP A 48 -5.79 -6.56 -8.24
N LEU A 49 -4.68 -6.46 -8.97
CA LEU A 49 -3.59 -5.57 -8.60
C LEU A 49 -4.01 -4.10 -8.60
N ARG A 50 -3.71 -3.39 -7.51
CA ARG A 50 -4.06 -1.97 -7.32
C ARG A 50 -2.85 -1.09 -7.07
N GLY A 51 -1.81 -1.62 -6.44
CA GLY A 51 -0.62 -0.86 -6.12
C GLY A 51 0.51 -1.71 -5.55
N LEU A 52 1.68 -1.09 -5.44
CA LEU A 52 2.86 -1.68 -4.86
C LEU A 52 3.43 -0.72 -3.82
N PHE A 53 3.76 -1.26 -2.65
CA PHE A 53 4.60 -0.61 -1.65
C PHE A 53 5.90 -1.40 -1.52
N ILE A 54 7.02 -0.67 -1.55
CA ILE A 54 8.31 -1.14 -1.06
C ILE A 54 8.48 -0.54 0.33
N ILE A 55 8.64 -1.40 1.34
CA ILE A 55 8.62 -1.03 2.75
C ILE A 55 9.96 -1.42 3.35
N ASP A 56 10.55 -0.50 4.11
CA ASP A 56 11.70 -0.80 4.97
C ASP A 56 11.17 -1.34 6.31
N ALA A 57 11.38 -2.63 6.55
CA ALA A 57 10.92 -3.32 7.74
C ALA A 57 11.82 -4.52 8.05
N LYS A 58 12.01 -4.80 9.34
CA LYS A 58 12.81 -5.95 9.81
C LYS A 58 12.26 -7.31 9.37
N ASP A 59 10.94 -7.42 9.21
CA ASP A 59 10.23 -8.66 8.89
C ASP A 59 8.84 -8.38 8.29
N SER A 60 8.22 -9.44 7.76
CA SER A 60 6.88 -9.37 7.16
C SER A 60 5.78 -8.94 8.15
N ALA A 61 5.94 -9.25 9.45
CA ALA A 61 4.96 -8.88 10.47
C ALA A 61 4.94 -7.36 10.70
N THR A 62 6.12 -6.75 10.72
CA THR A 62 6.31 -5.30 10.86
C THR A 62 5.78 -4.57 9.62
N ALA A 63 6.09 -5.08 8.42
CA ALA A 63 5.54 -4.54 7.18
C ALA A 63 4.00 -4.62 7.16
N ALA A 64 3.44 -5.77 7.56
CA ALA A 64 1.99 -5.93 7.66
C ALA A 64 1.36 -4.98 8.68
N PHE A 65 2.03 -4.74 9.81
CA PHE A 65 1.56 -3.79 10.83
C PHE A 65 1.44 -2.37 10.26
N TYR A 66 2.43 -1.90 9.50
CA TYR A 66 2.36 -0.58 8.86
C TYR A 66 1.20 -0.49 7.86
N VAL A 67 1.03 -1.50 7.00
CA VAL A 67 -0.05 -1.51 5.99
C VAL A 67 -1.44 -1.61 6.63
N LYS A 68 -1.59 -2.29 7.76
CA LYS A 68 -2.86 -2.40 8.49
C LYS A 68 -3.38 -1.07 9.06
N THR A 69 -2.56 -0.02 9.11
CA THR A 69 -3.00 1.32 9.53
C THR A 69 -3.76 2.08 8.43
N ASP A 70 -3.75 1.57 7.20
CA ASP A 70 -4.38 2.18 6.04
C ASP A 70 -5.90 2.03 6.07
N SER A 71 -6.60 3.17 5.99
CA SER A 71 -8.06 3.20 5.93
C SER A 71 -8.64 2.35 4.80
N ALA A 72 -7.99 2.26 3.65
CA ALA A 72 -8.47 1.44 2.54
C ALA A 72 -8.38 -0.06 2.85
N VAL A 73 -7.42 -0.47 3.68
CA VAL A 73 -7.30 -1.85 4.18
C VAL A 73 -8.32 -2.10 5.29
N ILE A 74 -8.43 -1.18 6.25
CA ILE A 74 -9.36 -1.29 7.39
C ILE A 74 -10.81 -1.42 6.92
N THR A 75 -11.22 -0.66 5.89
CA THR A 75 -12.60 -0.73 5.37
C THR A 75 -12.84 -1.88 4.40
N GLY A 76 -11.81 -2.69 4.09
CA GLY A 76 -11.88 -3.78 3.11
C GLY A 76 -11.95 -3.31 1.66
N ARG A 77 -11.67 -2.04 1.37
CA ARG A 77 -11.59 -1.49 0.00
C ARG A 77 -10.38 -2.03 -0.76
N LEU A 78 -9.29 -2.27 -0.04
CA LEU A 78 -8.07 -2.95 -0.48
C LEU A 78 -7.79 -4.15 0.42
N ARG A 79 -7.22 -5.19 -0.16
CA ARG A 79 -6.51 -6.25 0.57
C ARG A 79 -5.03 -6.14 0.23
N PHE A 80 -4.16 -6.78 1.00
CA PHE A 80 -2.73 -6.75 0.74
C PHE A 80 -2.09 -8.12 0.93
N GLU A 81 -0.96 -8.30 0.27
CA GLU A 81 -0.09 -9.46 0.41
C GLU A 81 1.34 -8.95 0.67
N VAL A 82 2.04 -9.61 1.59
CA VAL A 82 3.43 -9.27 1.93
C VAL A 82 4.35 -10.31 1.33
N HIS A 83 5.29 -9.83 0.53
CA HIS A 83 6.28 -10.67 -0.14
C HIS A 83 7.66 -10.16 0.26
N PRO A 84 8.50 -10.96 0.95
CA PRO A 84 9.89 -10.62 1.17
C PRO A 84 10.59 -10.41 -0.17
N TRP A 85 11.38 -9.34 -0.28
CA TRP A 85 12.07 -9.00 -1.52
C TRP A 85 13.53 -8.66 -1.23
N TRP A 86 14.43 -9.36 -1.91
CA TRP A 86 15.87 -9.11 -1.85
C TRP A 86 16.31 -8.35 -3.09
N THR A 87 17.17 -7.36 -2.90
CA THR A 87 17.76 -6.57 -3.99
C THR A 87 19.28 -6.59 -3.91
N GLN A 88 19.96 -6.20 -4.98
CA GLN A 88 21.39 -5.92 -4.89
C GLN A 88 21.62 -4.64 -4.08
N THR A 89 22.82 -4.51 -3.49
CA THR A 89 23.23 -3.28 -2.80
C THR A 89 23.37 -2.14 -3.80
N GLY A 90 22.87 -0.94 -3.46
CA GLY A 90 22.96 0.26 -4.32
C GLY A 90 21.95 0.33 -5.46
N THR A 91 21.07 -0.67 -5.64
CA THR A 91 20.02 -0.66 -6.68
C THR A 91 19.00 0.47 -6.50
N TYR A 92 18.97 1.08 -5.33
CA TYR A 92 18.11 2.21 -5.05
C TYR A 92 18.94 3.37 -4.46
N THR A 93 18.90 4.53 -5.12
CA THR A 93 19.46 5.79 -4.60
C THR A 93 18.30 6.78 -4.48
N PHE A 94 17.91 7.13 -3.26
CA PHE A 94 17.00 8.26 -3.01
C PHE A 94 17.73 9.55 -3.39
N LYS A 95 17.08 10.44 -4.13
CA LYS A 95 17.49 11.84 -4.21
C LYS A 95 17.04 12.58 -2.97
#